data_AF-A0A067PFV4-F1
#
_entry.id   AF-A0A067PFV4-F1
#
_cell.length_a   1.000
_cell.length_b   1.000
_cell.length_c   1.000
_cell.angle_alpha   90.00
_cell.angle_beta   90.00
_cell.angle_gamma   90.00
#
_symmetry.space_group_name_H-M   'P 1'
#
loop_
_entity.id
_entity.type
_entity.pdbx_description
1 polymer ?
#
loop_
_entity_poly.entity_id
_entity_poly.type
_entity_poly.pdbx_seq_one_letter_code
_entity_poly.pdbx_strand_id
1 'polypeptide(L)'
;MYQKGRVQKLSQNLLARLYNECIREAVKVAVPDALSRWPASYEAGFKLAQDRQGKLHFGAQDISVPHLAIFNEELRERMDDIPEFRDSFYVHEVRGTKGCSDHDGTELEERNETLDELCHFLDTGMIHEDEWWIDVGLEVSCQDHVVQWLETAHHQLLSACLPSCTMNAVDKLVNGSRFDVDRVALLRDFAGFRVEVKSAGDLDGVVYVQAYTTDKCATYQLHQGAFTRHRPSDLFPDKVEALLKHVLTISQVYGVCAVEGNPGCARLEVRSTLKTSRVHLNDLEPTFLMDAVSILPINTWWSFRYYRVAALNYVFTSLKDSSPESRMWKQSLALGALAIWMLNGLVFRQGEDSPETI
;
A
#
# COMPACT_ATOMS: atom_id res chain seq x y z
N MET A 1 0.43 -5.68 -25.65
CA MET A 1 -0.56 -6.66 -25.13
C MET A 1 -0.07 -8.08 -25.41
N TYR A 2 0.22 -8.88 -24.38
CA TYR A 2 0.69 -10.27 -24.53
C TYR A 2 -0.45 -11.16 -25.02
N GLN A 3 -0.28 -11.83 -26.16
CA GLN A 3 -1.18 -12.88 -26.65
C GLN A 3 -0.39 -14.20 -26.70
N LYS A 4 -0.91 -15.22 -26.02
CA LYS A 4 -0.31 -16.56 -25.99
C LYS A 4 -0.13 -17.08 -27.43
N GLY A 5 1.10 -17.34 -27.84
CA GLY A 5 1.44 -17.88 -29.16
C GLY A 5 1.74 -16.85 -30.27
N ARG A 6 1.76 -15.54 -29.98
CA ARG A 6 2.21 -14.51 -30.94
C ARG A 6 3.55 -13.89 -30.51
N VAL A 7 4.39 -13.58 -31.51
CA VAL A 7 5.63 -12.83 -31.31
C VAL A 7 5.30 -11.50 -30.63
N GLN A 8 5.96 -11.23 -29.51
CA GLN A 8 5.77 -10.02 -28.72
C GLN A 8 6.17 -8.82 -29.60
N LYS A 9 5.19 -8.01 -30.03
CA LYS A 9 5.46 -6.86 -30.93
C LYS A 9 6.28 -5.75 -30.29
N LEU A 10 6.37 -5.72 -28.95
CA LEU A 10 7.16 -4.74 -28.19
C LEU A 10 8.22 -5.51 -27.39
N SER A 11 9.48 -5.06 -27.49
CA SER A 11 10.58 -5.61 -26.71
C SER A 11 10.42 -5.27 -25.22
N GLN A 12 11.07 -6.03 -24.33
CA GLN A 12 11.10 -5.71 -22.89
C GLN A 12 11.69 -4.33 -22.63
N ASN A 13 12.73 -3.94 -23.39
CA ASN A 13 13.30 -2.61 -23.30
C ASN A 13 12.28 -1.53 -23.67
N LEU A 14 11.50 -1.73 -24.74
CA LEU A 14 10.49 -0.78 -25.15
C LEU A 14 9.33 -0.67 -24.14
N LEU A 15 8.93 -1.78 -23.51
CA LEU A 15 7.96 -1.76 -22.41
C LEU A 15 8.49 -1.02 -21.18
N ALA A 16 9.77 -1.19 -20.86
CA ALA A 16 10.42 -0.47 -19.77
C ALA A 16 10.44 1.04 -20.03
N ARG A 17 10.77 1.46 -21.25
CA ARG A 17 10.71 2.88 -21.67
C ARG A 17 9.30 3.44 -21.59
N LEU A 18 8.30 2.73 -22.13
CA LEU A 18 6.89 3.16 -22.07
C LEU A 18 6.44 3.42 -20.64
N TYR A 19 6.80 2.52 -19.71
CA TYR A 19 6.40 2.67 -18.31
C TYR A 19 7.20 3.76 -17.59
N ASN A 20 8.54 3.68 -17.64
CA ASN A 20 9.42 4.54 -16.87
C ASN A 20 9.45 5.99 -17.39
N GLU A 21 9.45 6.20 -18.72
CA GLU A 21 9.61 7.53 -19.34
C GLU A 21 8.25 8.20 -19.63
N CYS A 22 7.18 7.42 -19.82
CA CYS A 22 5.87 7.96 -20.20
C CYS A 22 4.81 7.78 -19.11
N ILE A 23 4.40 6.54 -18.81
CA ILE A 23 3.25 6.27 -17.93
C ILE A 23 3.51 6.80 -16.51
N ARG A 24 4.64 6.43 -15.90
CA ARG A 24 4.95 6.83 -14.53
C ARG A 24 5.12 8.34 -14.38
N GLU A 25 5.73 8.99 -15.36
CA GLU A 25 5.89 10.44 -15.37
C GLU A 25 4.56 11.17 -15.58
N ALA A 26 3.67 10.65 -16.44
CA ALA A 26 2.33 11.19 -16.57
C ALA A 26 1.50 11.04 -15.27
N VAL A 27 1.64 9.91 -14.56
CA VAL A 27 1.03 9.72 -13.24
C VAL A 27 1.57 10.73 -12.21
N LYS A 28 2.89 10.99 -12.20
CA LYS A 28 3.51 11.98 -11.31
C LYS A 28 2.91 13.38 -11.46
N VAL A 29 2.54 13.76 -12.68
CA VAL A 29 1.93 15.07 -12.96
C VAL A 29 0.43 15.06 -12.68
N ALA A 30 -0.28 14.05 -13.18
CA ALA A 30 -1.74 14.03 -13.14
C ALA A 30 -2.31 13.69 -11.75
N VAL A 31 -1.66 12.76 -11.03
CA VAL A 31 -2.14 12.23 -9.73
C VAL A 31 -0.97 11.96 -8.78
N PRO A 32 -0.22 12.99 -8.36
CA PRO A 32 0.98 12.83 -7.54
C PRO A 32 0.73 12.04 -6.24
N ASP A 33 -0.45 12.19 -5.65
CA ASP A 33 -0.82 11.51 -4.39
C ASP A 33 -1.02 9.99 -4.57
N ALA A 34 -1.52 9.58 -5.73
CA ALA A 34 -1.69 8.17 -6.07
C ALA A 34 -0.38 7.48 -6.48
N LEU A 35 0.70 8.23 -6.74
CA LEU A 35 1.98 7.69 -7.23
C LEU A 35 2.54 6.57 -6.34
N SER A 36 2.30 6.66 -5.03
CA SER A 36 2.73 5.65 -4.05
C SER A 36 2.20 4.24 -4.34
N ARG A 37 1.08 4.15 -5.06
CA ARG A 37 0.41 2.89 -5.45
C ARG A 37 1.01 2.29 -6.72
N TRP A 38 1.75 3.07 -7.51
CA TRP A 38 2.35 2.64 -8.77
C TRP A 38 3.76 2.09 -8.58
N PRO A 39 4.14 0.98 -9.23
CA PRO A 39 5.50 0.45 -9.15
C PRO A 39 6.58 1.49 -9.45
N ALA A 40 7.64 1.51 -8.64
CA ALA A 40 8.73 2.49 -8.76
C ALA A 40 9.42 2.48 -10.14
N SER A 41 9.46 1.32 -10.79
CA SER A 41 9.92 1.16 -12.17
C SER A 41 9.22 -0.03 -12.84
N TYR A 42 9.41 -0.18 -14.15
CA TYR A 42 8.95 -1.35 -14.90
C TYR A 42 9.49 -2.65 -14.31
N GLU A 43 10.78 -2.69 -13.97
CA GLU A 43 11.44 -3.86 -13.41
C GLU A 43 10.88 -4.22 -12.03
N ALA A 44 10.57 -3.21 -11.20
CA ALA A 44 9.93 -3.42 -9.91
C ALA A 44 8.51 -3.98 -10.10
N GLY A 45 7.72 -3.41 -11.02
CA GLY A 45 6.37 -3.91 -11.34
C GLY A 45 6.39 -5.32 -11.93
N PHE A 46 7.37 -5.62 -12.78
CA PHE A 46 7.55 -6.95 -13.37
C PHE A 46 7.87 -7.99 -12.29
N LYS A 47 8.75 -7.67 -11.34
CA LYS A 47 9.04 -8.55 -10.19
C LYS A 47 7.82 -8.77 -9.31
N LEU A 48 7.02 -7.73 -9.07
CA LEU A 48 5.78 -7.82 -8.30
C LEU A 48 4.75 -8.73 -8.98
N ALA A 49 4.64 -8.64 -10.30
CA ALA A 49 3.71 -9.45 -11.11
C ALA A 49 4.13 -10.92 -11.23
N GLN A 50 5.39 -11.28 -10.95
CA GLN A 50 5.91 -12.62 -11.20
C GLN A 50 5.71 -13.57 -10.00
N ASP A 51 5.23 -14.79 -10.27
CA ASP A 51 5.15 -15.87 -9.27
C ASP A 51 6.43 -16.73 -9.20
N ARG A 52 6.45 -17.70 -8.27
CA ARG A 52 7.58 -18.64 -8.09
C ARG A 52 7.94 -19.43 -9.35
N GLN A 53 7.00 -19.64 -10.26
CA GLN A 53 7.21 -20.35 -11.53
C GLN A 53 7.56 -19.41 -12.69
N GLY A 54 7.66 -18.11 -12.42
CA GLY A 54 7.92 -17.10 -13.44
C GLY A 54 6.69 -16.66 -14.23
N LYS A 55 5.49 -17.14 -13.88
CA LYS A 55 4.24 -16.74 -14.52
C LYS A 55 3.80 -15.37 -14.00
N LEU A 56 3.28 -14.56 -14.93
CA LEU A 56 2.84 -13.19 -14.65
C LEU A 56 1.37 -13.17 -14.22
N HIS A 57 1.09 -12.41 -13.17
CA HIS A 57 -0.22 -12.05 -12.66
C HIS A 57 -0.35 -10.53 -12.73
N PHE A 58 -1.26 -10.04 -13.57
CA PHE A 58 -1.39 -8.61 -13.84
C PHE A 58 -2.47 -8.01 -12.94
N GLY A 59 -2.10 -6.95 -12.22
CA GLY A 59 -3.04 -6.04 -11.56
C GLY A 59 -3.50 -4.93 -12.49
N ALA A 60 -4.41 -4.10 -12.00
CA ALA A 60 -4.78 -2.83 -12.60
C ALA A 60 -4.46 -1.70 -11.61
N GLN A 61 -4.19 -0.52 -12.14
CA GLN A 61 -4.12 0.73 -11.38
C GLN A 61 -5.07 1.70 -12.03
N ASP A 62 -5.90 2.34 -11.21
CA ASP A 62 -6.95 3.24 -11.67
C ASP A 62 -6.46 4.68 -11.62
N ILE A 63 -6.93 5.48 -12.57
CA ILE A 63 -6.82 6.94 -12.60
C ILE A 63 -8.24 7.44 -12.57
N SER A 64 -8.55 8.36 -11.65
CA SER A 64 -9.90 8.88 -11.53
C SER A 64 -10.27 9.76 -12.72
N VAL A 65 -11.57 9.87 -12.97
CA VAL A 65 -12.12 10.61 -14.11
C VAL A 65 -11.65 12.07 -14.15
N PRO A 66 -11.61 12.83 -13.03
CA PRO A 66 -11.16 14.22 -13.04
C PRO A 66 -9.72 14.39 -13.57
N HIS A 67 -8.85 13.43 -13.26
CA HIS A 67 -7.43 13.49 -13.64
C HIS A 67 -7.12 12.88 -15.00
N LEU A 68 -8.09 12.22 -15.64
CA LEU A 68 -7.87 11.49 -16.88
C LEU A 68 -7.46 12.41 -18.04
N ALA A 69 -7.99 13.63 -18.11
CA ALA A 69 -7.62 14.58 -19.15
C ALA A 69 -6.13 14.98 -19.06
N ILE A 70 -5.67 15.36 -17.86
CA ILE A 70 -4.28 15.74 -17.59
C ILE A 70 -3.35 14.55 -17.86
N PHE A 71 -3.69 13.37 -17.35
CA PHE A 71 -2.92 12.15 -17.61
C PHE A 71 -2.81 11.86 -19.11
N ASN A 72 -3.91 12.03 -19.86
CA ASN A 72 -3.92 11.72 -21.28
C ASN A 72 -3.05 12.68 -22.09
N GLU A 73 -3.04 13.96 -21.74
CA GLU A 73 -2.17 14.98 -22.35
C GLU A 73 -0.70 14.66 -22.08
N GLU A 74 -0.33 14.53 -20.80
CA GLU A 74 1.04 14.22 -20.38
C GLU A 74 1.57 12.92 -20.98
N LEU A 75 0.75 11.86 -21.01
CA LEU A 75 1.16 10.59 -21.60
C LEU A 75 1.42 10.73 -23.10
N ARG A 76 0.57 11.49 -23.83
CA ARG A 76 0.71 11.67 -25.28
C ARG A 76 1.94 12.48 -25.63
N GLU A 77 2.16 13.61 -24.95
CA GLU A 77 3.35 14.44 -25.18
C GLU A 77 4.63 13.62 -25.00
N ARG A 78 4.71 12.85 -23.90
CA ARG A 78 5.87 11.98 -23.61
C ARG A 78 6.04 10.85 -24.62
N MET A 79 4.94 10.32 -25.15
CA MET A 79 4.99 9.31 -26.19
C MET A 79 5.46 9.90 -27.53
N ASP A 80 5.04 11.11 -27.89
CA ASP A 80 5.42 11.75 -29.17
C ASP A 80 6.90 12.16 -29.23
N ASP A 81 7.50 12.42 -28.07
CA ASP A 81 8.94 12.66 -27.91
C ASP A 81 9.79 11.41 -28.16
N ILE A 82 9.20 10.21 -28.06
CA ILE A 82 9.89 8.94 -28.27
C ILE A 82 9.56 8.41 -29.68
N PRO A 83 10.54 8.30 -30.59
CA PRO A 83 10.28 7.89 -31.99
C PRO A 83 9.51 6.60 -32.14
N GLU A 84 9.69 5.64 -31.23
CA GLU A 84 8.99 4.36 -31.24
C GLU A 84 7.52 4.41 -30.80
N PHE A 85 7.10 5.49 -30.13
CA PHE A 85 5.73 5.68 -29.61
C PHE A 85 4.95 6.78 -30.32
N ARG A 86 5.60 7.61 -31.13
CA ARG A 86 4.94 8.64 -31.91
C ARG A 86 3.76 8.10 -32.72
N ASP A 87 2.68 8.88 -32.77
CA ASP A 87 1.42 8.52 -33.44
C ASP A 87 0.74 7.25 -32.90
N SER A 88 1.15 6.77 -31.72
CA SER A 88 0.47 5.66 -31.05
C SER A 88 -0.87 6.11 -30.48
N PHE A 89 -1.79 5.16 -30.37
CA PHE A 89 -3.00 5.30 -29.59
C PHE A 89 -3.01 4.27 -28.47
N TYR A 90 -3.62 4.61 -27.35
CA TYR A 90 -3.93 3.67 -26.28
C TYR A 90 -5.42 3.73 -25.98
N VAL A 91 -5.89 2.70 -25.30
CA VAL A 91 -7.26 2.58 -24.83
C VAL A 91 -7.18 2.38 -23.33
N HIS A 92 -7.98 3.13 -22.57
CA HIS A 92 -8.23 2.85 -21.16
C HIS A 92 -9.53 2.07 -21.04
N GLU A 93 -9.59 1.17 -20.08
CA GLU A 93 -10.80 0.43 -19.73
C GLU A 93 -11.41 1.09 -18.50
N VAL A 94 -12.69 1.46 -18.57
CA VAL A 94 -13.42 1.98 -17.40
C VAL A 94 -13.78 0.79 -16.51
N ARG A 95 -13.22 0.74 -15.29
CA ARG A 95 -13.42 -0.38 -14.35
C ARG A 95 -13.97 0.10 -13.01
N GLY A 96 -15.25 -0.23 -12.77
CA GLY A 96 -15.89 -0.01 -11.47
C GLY A 96 -15.89 1.44 -11.01
N THR A 97 -16.20 1.66 -9.74
CA THR A 97 -16.27 2.98 -9.09
C THR A 97 -15.24 3.13 -7.95
N LYS A 98 -14.34 2.17 -7.78
CA LYS A 98 -13.39 2.19 -6.68
C LYS A 98 -12.33 3.26 -6.92
N GLY A 99 -12.26 4.26 -6.04
CA GLY A 99 -11.26 5.33 -6.12
C GLY A 99 -11.49 6.29 -7.28
N CYS A 100 -12.69 6.33 -7.87
CA CYS A 100 -13.03 7.29 -8.94
C CYS A 100 -13.48 8.65 -8.41
N SER A 101 -13.59 8.79 -7.09
CA SER A 101 -14.31 9.85 -6.39
C SER A 101 -13.38 10.57 -5.39
N ASP A 102 -12.16 10.86 -5.81
CA ASP A 102 -11.21 11.71 -5.09
C ASP A 102 -11.60 13.19 -5.21
N HIS A 103 -11.40 13.95 -4.13
CA HIS A 103 -11.83 15.34 -4.02
C HIS A 103 -11.10 16.05 -2.87
N ASP A 104 -11.14 17.38 -2.84
CA ASP A 104 -10.70 18.15 -1.67
C ASP A 104 -11.65 17.91 -0.49
N GLY A 105 -11.13 17.27 0.56
CA GLY A 105 -11.88 16.95 1.78
C GLY A 105 -12.32 18.18 2.59
N THR A 106 -11.80 19.37 2.29
CA THR A 106 -12.19 20.63 2.96
C THR A 106 -13.31 21.38 2.25
N GLU A 107 -13.54 21.10 0.96
CA GLU A 107 -14.53 21.79 0.13
C GLU A 107 -15.89 21.07 0.15
N LEU A 108 -16.87 21.67 0.85
CA LEU A 108 -18.18 21.05 1.07
C LEU A 108 -18.94 20.71 -0.22
N GLU A 109 -18.87 21.59 -1.22
CA GLU A 109 -19.54 21.42 -2.51
C GLU A 109 -18.96 20.22 -3.25
N GLU A 110 -17.64 20.18 -3.39
CA GLU A 110 -16.92 19.10 -4.07
C GLU A 110 -17.16 17.73 -3.43
N ARG A 111 -17.11 17.64 -2.09
CA ARG A 111 -17.48 16.42 -1.35
C ARG A 111 -18.87 15.92 -1.71
N ASN A 112 -19.83 16.85 -1.79
CA ASN A 112 -21.21 16.50 -1.99
C ASN A 112 -21.49 16.04 -3.42
N GLU A 113 -20.97 16.78 -4.40
CA GLU A 113 -21.09 16.46 -5.83
C GLU A 113 -20.43 15.12 -6.14
N THR A 114 -19.24 14.89 -5.59
CA THR A 114 -18.48 13.64 -5.80
C THR A 114 -19.22 12.42 -5.26
N LEU A 115 -19.88 12.55 -4.10
CA LEU A 115 -20.72 11.48 -3.58
C LEU A 115 -21.99 11.29 -4.42
N ASP A 116 -22.62 12.37 -4.88
CA ASP A 116 -23.80 12.30 -5.75
C ASP A 116 -23.48 11.61 -7.09
N GLU A 117 -22.32 11.91 -7.68
CA GLU A 117 -21.82 11.23 -8.88
C GLU A 117 -21.53 9.75 -8.61
N LEU A 118 -20.86 9.44 -7.50
CA LEU A 118 -20.60 8.06 -7.09
C LEU A 118 -21.91 7.27 -6.91
N CYS A 119 -22.95 7.91 -6.37
CA CYS A 119 -24.25 7.30 -6.15
C CYS A 119 -25.24 7.49 -7.31
N HIS A 120 -24.83 8.11 -8.43
CA HIS A 120 -25.75 8.46 -9.52
C HIS A 120 -26.47 7.24 -10.14
N PHE A 121 -25.85 6.06 -10.05
CA PHE A 121 -26.44 4.81 -10.53
C PHE A 121 -27.44 4.18 -9.54
N LEU A 122 -27.51 4.66 -8.30
CA LEU A 122 -28.42 4.19 -7.27
C LEU A 122 -29.71 5.01 -7.32
N ASP A 123 -30.84 4.31 -7.34
CA ASP A 123 -32.12 4.95 -7.00
C ASP A 123 -32.21 5.06 -5.48
N THR A 124 -31.76 6.20 -4.94
CA THR A 124 -31.74 6.44 -3.49
C THR A 124 -33.14 6.41 -2.86
N GLY A 125 -34.21 6.61 -3.65
CA GLY A 125 -35.59 6.47 -3.21
C GLY A 125 -36.07 5.02 -3.06
N MET A 126 -35.31 4.06 -3.60
CA MET A 126 -35.59 2.62 -3.53
C MET A 126 -34.70 1.87 -2.53
N ILE A 127 -33.78 2.55 -1.85
CA ILE A 127 -32.89 1.95 -0.86
C ILE A 127 -33.07 2.57 0.53
N HIS A 128 -32.74 1.79 1.55
CA HIS A 128 -32.58 2.27 2.91
C HIS A 128 -31.10 2.61 3.11
N GLU A 129 -30.74 3.90 3.09
CA GLU A 129 -29.35 4.37 3.16
C GLU A 129 -28.60 3.90 4.42
N ASP A 130 -29.32 3.56 5.48
CA ASP A 130 -28.81 2.99 6.73
C ASP A 130 -28.46 1.50 6.63
N GLU A 131 -28.90 0.80 5.59
CA GLU A 131 -28.55 -0.59 5.29
C GLU A 131 -27.37 -0.72 4.30
N TRP A 132 -26.90 0.42 3.75
CA TRP A 132 -25.82 0.47 2.77
C TRP A 132 -24.54 1.03 3.38
N TRP A 133 -23.42 0.37 3.13
CA TRP A 133 -22.11 0.77 3.62
C TRP A 133 -21.27 1.41 2.53
N ILE A 134 -20.54 2.45 2.91
CA ILE A 134 -19.57 3.15 2.08
C ILE A 134 -18.28 3.38 2.88
N ASP A 135 -17.14 3.26 2.20
CA ASP A 135 -15.82 3.53 2.77
C ASP A 135 -15.45 5.00 2.45
N VAL A 136 -15.37 5.84 3.48
CA VAL A 136 -14.92 7.24 3.39
C VAL A 136 -13.45 7.27 3.82
N GLY A 137 -12.58 7.82 2.97
CA GLY A 137 -11.12 7.80 3.19
C GLY A 137 -10.50 9.18 3.19
N LEU A 138 -9.68 9.46 4.21
CA LEU A 138 -8.72 10.57 4.24
C LEU A 138 -7.36 10.02 3.83
N GLU A 139 -6.74 10.63 2.82
CA GLU A 139 -5.36 10.34 2.41
C GLU A 139 -4.46 11.54 2.68
N VAL A 140 -3.32 11.28 3.32
CA VAL A 140 -2.31 12.27 3.65
C VAL A 140 -1.05 11.93 2.86
N SER A 141 -0.67 12.82 1.96
CA SER A 141 0.51 12.72 1.12
C SER A 141 1.47 13.89 1.42
N CYS A 142 2.73 13.71 1.06
CA CYS A 142 3.70 14.79 1.03
C CYS A 142 4.70 14.49 -0.08
N GLN A 143 4.87 15.43 -1.01
CA GLN A 143 5.78 15.29 -2.13
C GLN A 143 7.19 14.95 -1.64
N ASP A 144 7.85 14.01 -2.31
CA ASP A 144 9.20 13.52 -1.99
C ASP A 144 9.37 12.90 -0.60
N HIS A 145 8.26 12.56 0.07
CA HIS A 145 8.26 11.94 1.39
C HIS A 145 7.43 10.64 1.45
N VAL A 146 7.69 9.88 2.50
CA VAL A 146 6.83 8.80 2.98
C VAL A 146 6.20 9.25 4.29
N VAL A 147 4.88 9.26 4.32
CA VAL A 147 4.07 9.59 5.50
C VAL A 147 3.74 8.30 6.25
N GLN A 148 3.90 8.32 7.57
CA GLN A 148 3.58 7.21 8.46
C GLN A 148 2.66 7.65 9.59
N TRP A 149 1.66 6.83 9.95
CA TRP A 149 0.86 7.02 11.16
C TRP A 149 1.68 6.74 12.41
N LEU A 150 1.50 7.57 13.44
CA LEU A 150 2.11 7.37 14.75
C LEU A 150 1.24 6.46 15.62
N GLU A 151 1.83 5.44 16.26
CA GLU A 151 1.12 4.55 17.21
C GLU A 151 0.50 5.37 18.37
N THR A 152 1.19 6.43 18.81
CA THR A 152 0.71 7.33 19.87
C THR A 152 -0.55 8.10 19.50
N ALA A 153 -0.86 8.23 18.21
CA ALA A 153 -2.00 9.00 17.72
C ALA A 153 -3.29 8.17 17.59
N HIS A 154 -3.26 6.86 17.87
CA HIS A 154 -4.41 5.96 17.65
C HIS A 154 -5.70 6.41 18.34
N HIS A 155 -5.61 6.95 19.57
CA HIS A 155 -6.78 7.49 20.28
C HIS A 155 -7.37 8.72 19.57
N GLN A 156 -6.51 9.63 19.11
CA GLN A 156 -6.92 10.84 18.39
C GLN A 156 -7.53 10.50 17.04
N LEU A 157 -6.90 9.59 16.27
CA LEU A 157 -7.42 9.09 14.99
C LEU A 157 -8.82 8.49 15.18
N LEU A 158 -8.99 7.64 16.19
CA LEU A 158 -10.26 6.99 16.44
C LEU A 158 -11.34 7.96 16.95
N SER A 159 -10.96 8.97 17.73
CA SER A 159 -11.87 10.04 18.17
C SER A 159 -12.37 10.88 16.98
N ALA A 160 -11.51 11.15 16.00
CA ALA A 160 -11.90 11.86 14.78
C ALA A 160 -12.88 11.03 13.92
N CYS A 161 -12.77 9.70 13.94
CA CYS A 161 -13.69 8.80 13.24
C CYS A 161 -15.01 8.56 13.99
N LEU A 162 -15.05 8.79 15.30
CA LEU A 162 -16.19 8.50 16.19
C LEU A 162 -16.48 9.70 17.09
N PRO A 163 -16.90 10.85 16.53
CA PRO A 163 -17.07 12.09 17.29
C PRO A 163 -18.14 11.99 18.39
N SER A 164 -19.10 11.06 18.28
CA SER A 164 -20.08 10.81 19.34
C SER A 164 -19.52 10.05 20.55
N CYS A 165 -18.37 9.40 20.41
CA CYS A 165 -17.76 8.60 21.47
C CYS A 165 -17.05 9.48 22.52
N THR A 166 -17.30 9.18 23.80
CA THR A 166 -16.47 9.70 24.89
C THR A 166 -15.05 9.14 24.81
N MET A 167 -14.06 9.87 25.33
CA MET A 167 -12.68 9.36 25.39
C MET A 167 -12.57 8.01 26.12
N ASN A 168 -13.36 7.78 27.17
CA ASN A 168 -13.41 6.47 27.84
C ASN A 168 -13.89 5.32 26.94
N ALA A 169 -14.74 5.60 25.93
CA ALA A 169 -15.18 4.61 24.96
C ALA A 169 -14.09 4.34 23.92
N VAL A 170 -13.41 5.39 23.47
CA VAL A 170 -12.23 5.31 22.60
C VAL A 170 -11.12 4.49 23.26
N ASP A 171 -10.80 4.77 24.53
CA ASP A 171 -9.81 4.01 25.31
C ASP A 171 -10.18 2.51 25.39
N LYS A 172 -11.46 2.19 25.57
CA LYS A 172 -11.93 0.79 25.58
C LYS A 172 -11.80 0.12 24.23
N LEU A 173 -11.99 0.85 23.13
CA LEU A 173 -11.78 0.33 21.78
C LEU A 173 -10.31 0.03 21.55
N VAL A 174 -9.42 1.01 21.80
CA VAL A 174 -7.96 0.86 21.59
C VAL A 174 -7.36 -0.26 22.42
N ASN A 175 -7.79 -0.41 23.68
CA ASN A 175 -7.33 -1.49 24.56
C ASN A 175 -8.15 -2.79 24.40
N GLY A 176 -9.09 -2.83 23.46
CA GLY A 176 -10.03 -3.92 23.25
C GLY A 176 -9.45 -5.04 22.38
N SER A 177 -10.06 -6.22 22.45
CA SER A 177 -9.62 -7.41 21.68
C SER A 177 -9.92 -7.35 20.18
N ARG A 178 -10.52 -6.26 19.69
CA ARG A 178 -10.83 -6.05 18.26
C ARG A 178 -10.03 -4.92 17.64
N PHE A 179 -9.03 -4.45 18.37
CA PHE A 179 -8.11 -3.41 17.90
C PHE A 179 -6.80 -4.09 17.54
N ASP A 180 -6.58 -4.23 16.24
CA ASP A 180 -5.36 -4.83 15.70
C ASP A 180 -4.38 -3.72 15.34
N VAL A 181 -3.18 -3.78 15.92
CA VAL A 181 -2.10 -2.81 15.67
C VAL A 181 -1.20 -3.29 14.53
N ASP A 182 -1.15 -2.52 13.44
CA ASP A 182 -0.41 -2.86 12.22
C ASP A 182 0.96 -2.15 12.19
N ARG A 183 1.90 -2.64 12.99
CA ARG A 183 3.26 -2.07 13.08
C ARG A 183 4.05 -2.24 11.78
N VAL A 184 4.82 -1.21 11.45
CA VAL A 184 5.61 -1.12 10.21
C VAL A 184 7.08 -1.43 10.46
N ALA A 185 7.70 -2.33 9.68
CA ALA A 185 9.15 -2.55 9.72
C ALA A 185 9.72 -2.90 11.11
N LEU A 186 8.89 -3.48 11.99
CA LEU A 186 9.19 -3.70 13.41
C LEU A 186 9.51 -2.41 14.21
N LEU A 187 9.11 -1.25 13.70
CA LEU A 187 9.19 0.03 14.41
C LEU A 187 7.93 0.18 15.26
N ARG A 188 8.11 0.53 16.53
CA ARG A 188 6.99 0.68 17.48
C ARG A 188 6.31 2.04 17.39
N ASP A 189 7.00 3.03 16.84
CA ASP A 189 6.43 4.38 16.71
C ASP A 189 5.51 4.48 15.49
N PHE A 190 5.72 3.62 14.46
CA PHE A 190 4.95 3.64 13.22
C PHE A 190 3.98 2.46 13.15
N ALA A 191 2.71 2.76 13.28
CA ALA A 191 1.67 1.76 13.25
C ALA A 191 0.36 2.31 12.68
N GLY A 192 -0.23 1.54 11.77
CA GLY A 192 -1.65 1.63 11.49
C GLY A 192 -2.48 0.85 12.51
N PHE A 193 -3.78 0.77 12.30
CA PHE A 193 -4.67 -0.10 13.05
C PHE A 193 -5.90 -0.51 12.24
N ARG A 194 -6.58 -1.55 12.73
CA ARG A 194 -7.90 -1.96 12.27
C ARG A 194 -8.79 -2.19 13.47
N VAL A 195 -10.04 -1.73 13.41
CA VAL A 195 -10.98 -1.90 14.52
C VAL A 195 -12.42 -2.06 14.07
N GLU A 196 -13.06 -3.10 14.61
CA GLU A 196 -14.52 -3.26 14.58
C GLU A 196 -15.15 -2.54 15.78
N VAL A 197 -15.85 -1.44 15.52
CA VAL A 197 -16.34 -0.53 16.58
C VAL A 197 -17.64 -1.02 17.23
N LYS A 198 -18.45 -1.82 16.51
CA LYS A 198 -19.77 -2.30 16.94
C LYS A 198 -20.63 -1.17 17.52
N SER A 199 -21.23 -1.39 18.71
CA SER A 199 -22.15 -0.45 19.33
C SER A 199 -21.55 0.91 19.66
N ALA A 200 -20.22 1.04 19.68
CA ALA A 200 -19.58 2.34 19.85
C ALA A 200 -19.79 3.25 18.64
N GLY A 201 -19.96 2.69 17.44
CA GLY A 201 -20.18 3.45 16.22
C GLY A 201 -21.65 3.65 15.83
N ASP A 202 -22.61 3.15 16.61
CA ASP A 202 -24.04 3.18 16.25
C ASP A 202 -24.56 4.61 16.02
N LEU A 203 -24.12 5.57 16.84
CA LEU A 203 -24.54 6.98 16.72
C LEU A 203 -23.90 7.68 15.51
N ASP A 204 -22.68 7.28 15.16
CA ASP A 204 -21.92 7.84 14.03
C ASP A 204 -22.21 7.07 12.73
N GLY A 205 -22.98 5.98 12.79
CA GLY A 205 -23.22 5.09 11.66
C GLY A 205 -21.97 4.37 11.18
N VAL A 206 -20.99 4.12 12.06
CA VAL A 206 -19.68 3.52 11.73
C VAL A 206 -19.63 2.08 12.21
N VAL A 207 -19.14 1.17 11.36
CA VAL A 207 -18.96 -0.26 11.73
C VAL A 207 -17.50 -0.70 11.78
N TYR A 208 -16.62 0.01 11.07
CA TYR A 208 -15.22 -0.36 10.97
C TYR A 208 -14.35 0.85 10.65
N VAL A 209 -13.16 0.90 11.25
CA VAL A 209 -12.17 1.95 11.00
C VAL A 209 -10.83 1.28 10.72
N GLN A 210 -10.09 1.79 9.73
CA GLN A 210 -8.72 1.36 9.48
C GLN A 210 -7.79 2.53 9.17
N ALA A 211 -6.61 2.51 9.77
CA ALA A 211 -5.50 3.39 9.43
C ALA A 211 -4.36 2.54 8.86
N TYR A 212 -3.86 2.86 7.68
CA TYR A 212 -2.75 2.14 7.05
C TYR A 212 -1.90 3.07 6.19
N THR A 213 -0.79 2.56 5.69
CA THR A 213 0.14 3.31 4.82
C THR A 213 0.32 2.62 3.49
N THR A 214 0.48 3.40 2.41
CA THR A 214 0.53 2.89 1.03
C THR A 214 1.92 2.46 0.59
N ASP A 215 2.98 2.73 1.38
CA ASP A 215 4.33 2.25 1.07
C ASP A 215 4.39 0.71 0.94
N LYS A 216 3.44 -0.01 1.54
CA LYS A 216 3.30 -1.47 1.36
C LYS A 216 3.02 -1.89 -0.09
N CYS A 217 2.51 -1.00 -0.95
CA CYS A 217 2.22 -1.29 -2.35
C CYS A 217 3.48 -1.72 -3.13
N ALA A 218 4.67 -1.27 -2.73
CA ALA A 218 5.93 -1.70 -3.35
C ALA A 218 6.19 -3.22 -3.21
N THR A 219 5.60 -3.86 -2.21
CA THR A 219 5.78 -5.30 -1.93
C THR A 219 4.46 -6.06 -1.84
N TYR A 220 3.35 -5.45 -2.24
CA TYR A 220 2.03 -6.06 -2.11
C TYR A 220 1.77 -7.07 -3.23
N GLN A 221 1.72 -8.36 -2.87
CA GLN A 221 1.56 -9.45 -3.81
C GLN A 221 0.43 -10.39 -3.36
N LEU A 222 -0.56 -10.63 -4.23
CA LEU A 222 -1.69 -11.54 -3.95
C LEU A 222 -1.36 -13.01 -4.26
N HIS A 223 -0.34 -13.25 -5.07
CA HIS A 223 0.13 -14.58 -5.46
C HIS A 223 1.44 -14.97 -4.75
N GLN A 224 1.78 -16.25 -4.83
CA GLN A 224 3.00 -16.77 -4.24
C GLN A 224 4.23 -16.36 -5.08
N GLY A 225 5.07 -15.48 -4.53
CA GLY A 225 6.33 -15.05 -5.13
C GLY A 225 7.36 -14.63 -4.08
N ALA A 226 8.25 -13.69 -4.44
CA ALA A 226 9.32 -13.23 -3.54
C ALA A 226 8.81 -12.49 -2.30
N PHE A 227 7.65 -11.84 -2.41
CA PHE A 227 7.04 -11.06 -1.33
C PHE A 227 6.07 -11.90 -0.48
N THR A 228 6.13 -13.23 -0.57
CA THR A 228 5.43 -14.13 0.36
C THR A 228 5.97 -14.02 1.77
N ARG A 229 5.17 -14.43 2.75
CA ARG A 229 5.63 -14.67 4.11
C ARG A 229 6.60 -15.85 4.12
N HIS A 230 7.77 -15.65 4.73
CA HIS A 230 8.81 -16.67 4.88
C HIS A 230 8.69 -17.34 6.25
N ARG A 231 9.10 -18.59 6.35
CA ARG A 231 9.08 -19.38 7.59
C ARG A 231 10.50 -19.80 7.98
N PRO A 232 10.78 -20.10 9.26
CA PRO A 232 12.09 -20.61 9.67
C PRO A 232 12.54 -21.84 8.87
N SER A 233 11.60 -22.67 8.41
CA SER A 233 11.87 -23.82 7.53
C SER A 233 12.49 -23.44 6.18
N ASP A 234 12.37 -22.20 5.73
CA ASP A 234 12.98 -21.74 4.48
C ASP A 234 14.51 -21.61 4.60
N LEU A 235 15.05 -21.72 5.81
CA LEU A 235 16.49 -21.82 6.09
C LEU A 235 17.02 -23.24 5.96
N PHE A 236 16.20 -24.24 5.64
CA PHE A 236 16.67 -25.61 5.44
C PHE A 236 17.60 -25.71 4.22
N PRO A 237 18.55 -26.66 4.19
CA PRO A 237 19.58 -26.73 3.15
C PRO A 237 19.04 -26.75 1.72
N ASP A 238 17.89 -27.38 1.49
CA ASP A 238 17.21 -27.48 0.20
C ASP A 238 16.42 -26.22 -0.20
N LYS A 239 16.15 -25.31 0.75
CA LYS A 239 15.29 -24.13 0.56
C LYS A 239 16.00 -22.79 0.67
N VAL A 240 17.13 -22.75 1.37
CA VAL A 240 17.84 -21.49 1.67
C VAL A 240 18.24 -20.71 0.41
N GLU A 241 18.48 -21.41 -0.70
CA GLU A 241 18.77 -20.76 -1.98
C GLU A 241 17.59 -20.04 -2.61
N ALA A 242 16.39 -20.59 -2.45
CA ALA A 242 15.18 -19.91 -2.89
C ALA A 242 14.92 -18.68 -2.02
N LEU A 243 15.12 -18.79 -0.70
CA LEU A 243 15.04 -17.67 0.23
C LEU A 243 16.02 -16.54 -0.16
N LEU A 244 17.29 -16.85 -0.43
CA LEU A 244 18.27 -15.85 -0.84
C LEU A 244 17.88 -15.12 -2.13
N LYS A 245 17.29 -15.82 -3.11
CA LYS A 245 16.74 -15.19 -4.32
C LYS A 245 15.59 -14.24 -4.00
N HIS A 246 14.69 -14.61 -3.09
CA HIS A 246 13.62 -13.73 -2.64
C HIS A 246 14.16 -12.49 -1.93
N VAL A 247 15.12 -12.66 -1.02
CA VAL A 247 15.79 -11.57 -0.29
C VAL A 247 16.47 -10.58 -1.25
N LEU A 248 17.16 -11.08 -2.28
CA LEU A 248 17.73 -10.24 -3.34
C LEU A 248 16.65 -9.47 -4.13
N THR A 249 15.54 -10.13 -4.45
CA THR A 249 14.42 -9.50 -5.16
C THR A 249 13.81 -8.36 -4.34
N ILE A 250 13.56 -8.60 -3.05
CA ILE A 250 13.05 -7.59 -2.11
C ILE A 250 14.03 -6.42 -2.01
N SER A 251 15.32 -6.71 -1.81
CA SER A 251 16.38 -5.70 -1.73
C SER A 251 16.42 -4.82 -2.98
N GLN A 252 16.36 -5.43 -4.17
CA GLN A 252 16.34 -4.68 -5.43
C GLN A 252 15.13 -3.75 -5.54
N VAL A 253 13.94 -4.20 -5.12
CA VAL A 253 12.74 -3.33 -5.15
C VAL A 253 12.90 -2.15 -4.18
N TYR A 254 13.42 -2.36 -2.97
CA TYR A 254 13.70 -1.25 -2.05
C TYR A 254 14.77 -0.29 -2.59
N GLY A 255 15.83 -0.81 -3.21
CA GLY A 255 16.84 0.01 -3.86
C GLY A 255 16.25 0.88 -4.98
N VAL A 256 15.40 0.31 -5.83
CA VAL A 256 14.70 1.07 -6.89
C VAL A 256 13.77 2.12 -6.27
N CYS A 257 13.02 1.80 -5.23
CA CYS A 257 12.17 2.80 -4.57
C CYS A 257 12.97 3.97 -3.97
N ALA A 258 14.18 3.71 -3.48
CA ALA A 258 15.08 4.76 -2.97
C ALA A 258 15.65 5.66 -4.08
N VAL A 259 15.98 5.09 -5.24
CA VAL A 259 16.59 5.80 -6.37
C VAL A 259 15.55 6.54 -7.20
N GLU A 260 14.46 5.87 -7.57
CA GLU A 260 13.40 6.40 -8.44
C GLU A 260 12.40 7.29 -7.69
N GLY A 261 12.52 7.38 -6.37
CA GLY A 261 11.70 8.24 -5.54
C GLY A 261 10.26 7.75 -5.42
N ASN A 262 10.01 6.62 -4.75
CA ASN A 262 8.63 6.15 -4.54
C ASN A 262 8.01 6.74 -3.26
N PRO A 263 7.00 7.61 -3.32
CA PRO A 263 6.38 8.16 -2.12
C PRO A 263 5.55 7.11 -1.38
N GLY A 264 5.08 7.47 -0.20
CA GLY A 264 4.14 6.69 0.58
C GLY A 264 3.18 7.61 1.33
N CYS A 265 1.91 7.27 1.32
CA CYS A 265 0.84 8.04 1.94
C CYS A 265 0.34 7.34 3.19
N ALA A 266 -0.22 8.12 4.12
CA ALA A 266 -0.93 7.63 5.27
C ALA A 266 -2.43 7.79 5.00
N ARG A 267 -3.20 6.71 5.16
CA ARG A 267 -4.63 6.66 4.82
C ARG A 267 -5.44 6.21 6.04
N LEU A 268 -6.51 6.94 6.31
CA LEU A 268 -7.48 6.66 7.36
C LEU A 268 -8.83 6.45 6.67
N GLU A 269 -9.47 5.30 6.90
CA GLU A 269 -10.75 4.96 6.30
C GLU A 269 -11.78 4.60 7.36
N VAL A 270 -13.01 5.07 7.13
CA VAL A 270 -14.18 4.80 7.95
C VAL A 270 -15.22 4.12 7.08
N ARG A 271 -15.63 2.91 7.46
CA ARG A 271 -16.81 2.26 6.89
C ARG A 271 -18.05 2.73 7.62
N SER A 272 -18.84 3.55 6.95
CA SER A 272 -20.04 4.17 7.50
C SER A 272 -21.27 3.88 6.67
N THR A 273 -22.46 4.12 7.23
CA THR A 273 -23.70 4.07 6.45
C THR A 273 -23.72 5.17 5.40
N LEU A 274 -24.36 4.93 4.26
CA LEU A 274 -24.54 5.94 3.22
C LEU A 274 -25.23 7.20 3.78
N LYS A 275 -26.16 7.02 4.72
CA LYS A 275 -26.86 8.10 5.42
C LYS A 275 -25.93 9.10 6.14
N THR A 276 -24.81 8.61 6.68
CA THR A 276 -23.87 9.40 7.49
C THR A 276 -22.57 9.76 6.76
N SER A 277 -22.37 9.28 5.54
CA SER A 277 -21.08 9.34 4.85
C SER A 277 -20.53 10.76 4.65
N ARG A 278 -21.41 11.74 4.43
CA ARG A 278 -21.06 13.15 4.17
C ARG A 278 -20.40 13.88 5.34
N VAL A 279 -20.55 13.36 6.56
CA VAL A 279 -20.08 14.03 7.78
C VAL A 279 -18.78 13.46 8.34
N HIS A 280 -18.21 12.43 7.71
CA HIS A 280 -17.00 11.77 8.19
C HIS A 280 -15.74 12.41 7.64
N LEU A 281 -14.71 12.55 8.50
CA LEU A 281 -13.34 12.99 8.15
C LEU A 281 -13.26 14.37 7.45
N ASN A 282 -14.20 15.26 7.73
CA ASN A 282 -14.43 16.46 6.93
C ASN A 282 -14.15 17.78 7.70
N ASP A 283 -13.94 17.70 9.01
CA ASP A 283 -13.63 18.80 9.93
C ASP A 283 -12.59 18.29 10.96
N LEU A 284 -11.33 18.29 10.54
CA LEU A 284 -10.21 17.86 11.37
C LEU A 284 -9.54 19.09 12.00
N GLU A 285 -9.24 19.00 13.29
CA GLU A 285 -8.49 20.05 13.98
C GLU A 285 -7.19 20.40 13.23
N PRO A 286 -6.80 21.68 13.13
CA PRO A 286 -5.61 22.07 12.35
C PRO A 286 -4.31 21.39 12.77
N THR A 287 -4.18 21.00 14.05
CA THR A 287 -3.00 20.28 14.57
C THR A 287 -3.12 18.77 14.44
N PHE A 288 -4.27 18.24 14.00
CA PHE A 288 -4.54 16.81 13.93
C PHE A 288 -3.44 16.05 13.18
N LEU A 289 -3.11 16.51 11.98
CA LEU A 289 -2.08 15.86 11.17
C LEU A 289 -0.68 16.05 11.77
N MET A 290 -0.39 17.19 12.38
CA MET A 290 0.92 17.46 13.00
C MET A 290 1.24 16.47 14.13
N ASP A 291 0.22 16.08 14.89
CA ASP A 291 0.34 15.16 16.01
C ASP A 291 0.19 13.68 15.59
N ALA A 292 -0.45 13.43 14.43
CA ALA A 292 -0.82 12.09 14.00
C ALA A 292 0.17 11.42 13.04
N VAL A 293 0.97 12.19 12.29
CA VAL A 293 1.85 11.63 11.26
C VAL A 293 3.32 11.98 11.47
N SER A 294 4.19 11.12 10.95
CA SER A 294 5.60 11.42 10.72
C SER A 294 5.88 11.46 9.23
N ILE A 295 6.61 12.49 8.80
CA ILE A 295 6.99 12.71 7.40
C ILE A 295 8.48 12.40 7.26
N LEU A 296 8.80 11.39 6.46
CA LEU A 296 10.16 10.88 6.29
C LEU A 296 10.63 11.11 4.85
N PRO A 297 11.84 11.63 4.60
CA PRO A 297 12.37 11.73 3.24
C PRO A 297 12.37 10.35 2.56
N ILE A 298 11.91 10.28 1.30
CA ILE A 298 11.76 9.00 0.57
C ILE A 298 13.05 8.18 0.58
N ASN A 299 14.18 8.81 0.27
CA ASN A 299 15.47 8.13 0.25
C ASN A 299 15.80 7.52 1.62
N THR A 300 15.60 8.26 2.71
CA THR A 300 15.84 7.78 4.07
C THR A 300 15.01 6.54 4.39
N TRP A 301 13.71 6.57 4.08
CA TRP A 301 12.80 5.45 4.36
C TRP A 301 13.17 4.18 3.59
N TRP A 302 13.39 4.29 2.28
CA TRP A 302 13.69 3.12 1.46
C TRP A 302 15.11 2.62 1.64
N SER A 303 16.08 3.51 1.85
CA SER A 303 17.45 3.13 2.22
C SER A 303 17.49 2.37 3.54
N PHE A 304 16.73 2.81 4.55
CA PHE A 304 16.58 2.06 5.80
C PHE A 304 16.10 0.63 5.56
N ARG A 305 15.06 0.43 4.74
CA ARG A 305 14.55 -0.91 4.41
C ARG A 305 15.57 -1.72 3.60
N TYR A 306 16.18 -1.12 2.60
CA TYR A 306 17.23 -1.72 1.78
C TYR A 306 18.39 -2.25 2.64
N TYR A 307 18.97 -1.41 3.51
CA TYR A 307 20.09 -1.79 4.36
C TYR A 307 19.73 -2.90 5.35
N ARG A 308 18.49 -2.91 5.87
CA ARG A 308 18.02 -4.01 6.73
C ARG A 308 17.92 -5.33 5.97
N VAL A 309 17.37 -5.33 4.76
CA VAL A 309 17.35 -6.56 3.93
C VAL A 309 18.77 -7.01 3.56
N ALA A 310 19.66 -6.07 3.24
CA ALA A 310 21.06 -6.38 2.96
C ALA A 310 21.75 -7.04 4.17
N ALA A 311 21.55 -6.52 5.37
CA ALA A 311 22.07 -7.12 6.61
C ALA A 311 21.55 -8.54 6.82
N LEU A 312 20.24 -8.77 6.59
CA LEU A 312 19.64 -10.10 6.67
C LEU A 312 20.21 -11.06 5.62
N ASN A 313 20.50 -10.57 4.41
CA ASN A 313 21.15 -11.36 3.36
C ASN A 313 22.51 -11.91 3.81
N TYR A 314 23.32 -11.11 4.53
CA TYR A 314 24.60 -11.59 5.09
C TYR A 314 24.40 -12.71 6.13
N VAL A 315 23.38 -12.58 6.98
CA VAL A 315 23.03 -13.63 7.97
C VAL A 315 22.63 -14.92 7.27
N PHE A 316 21.72 -14.85 6.29
CA PHE A 316 21.26 -16.03 5.56
C PHE A 316 22.36 -16.69 4.73
N THR A 317 23.23 -15.90 4.10
CA THR A 317 24.40 -16.41 3.37
C THR A 317 25.36 -17.12 4.33
N SER A 318 25.66 -16.51 5.49
CA SER A 318 26.52 -17.12 6.50
C SER A 318 25.93 -18.43 7.04
N LEU A 319 24.62 -18.48 7.29
CA LEU A 319 23.93 -19.71 7.72
C LEU A 319 23.96 -20.80 6.65
N LYS A 320 23.83 -20.44 5.37
CA LYS A 320 23.94 -21.38 4.26
C LYS A 320 25.35 -21.97 4.16
N ASP A 321 26.38 -21.13 4.25
CA ASP A 321 27.78 -21.51 4.03
C ASP A 321 28.41 -22.20 5.26
N SER A 322 27.72 -22.16 6.41
CA SER A 322 28.14 -22.83 7.65
C SER A 322 28.05 -24.36 7.56
N SER A 323 28.90 -25.05 8.34
CA SER A 323 28.87 -26.52 8.42
C SER A 323 27.51 -27.04 8.96
N PRO A 324 27.10 -28.27 8.63
CA PRO A 324 25.88 -28.87 9.16
C PRO A 324 25.77 -28.81 10.69
N GLU A 325 26.87 -29.09 11.39
CA GLU A 325 26.93 -29.07 12.86
C GLU A 325 26.69 -27.66 13.40
N SER A 326 27.32 -26.65 12.79
CA SER A 326 27.20 -25.25 13.19
C SER A 326 25.79 -24.71 12.98
N ARG A 327 25.09 -25.16 11.93
CA ARG A 327 23.70 -24.78 11.64
C ARG A 327 22.71 -25.37 12.64
N MET A 328 23.04 -26.51 13.24
CA MET A 328 22.23 -27.16 14.28
C MET A 328 22.41 -26.54 15.67
N TRP A 329 23.37 -25.63 15.86
CA TRP A 329 23.53 -24.94 17.13
C TRP A 329 22.29 -24.11 17.45
N LYS A 330 21.86 -24.15 18.72
CA LYS A 330 20.68 -23.43 19.20
C LYS A 330 20.73 -21.94 18.86
N GLN A 331 21.91 -21.34 18.96
CA GLN A 331 22.17 -19.94 18.66
C GLN A 331 21.97 -19.63 17.17
N SER A 332 22.47 -20.50 16.28
CA SER A 332 22.29 -20.38 14.83
C SER A 332 20.81 -20.50 14.44
N LEU A 333 20.10 -21.48 15.01
CA LEU A 333 18.67 -21.68 14.78
C LEU A 333 17.85 -20.47 15.28
N ALA A 334 18.15 -19.96 16.47
CA ALA A 334 17.48 -18.79 17.04
C ALA A 334 17.74 -17.53 16.20
N LEU A 335 18.99 -17.28 15.80
CA LEU A 335 19.35 -16.17 14.93
C LEU A 335 18.63 -16.26 13.58
N GLY A 336 18.57 -17.45 12.98
CA GLY A 336 17.84 -17.69 11.75
C GLY A 336 16.35 -17.39 11.86
N ALA A 337 15.69 -17.90 12.91
CA ALA A 337 14.28 -17.64 13.16
C ALA A 337 14.00 -16.14 13.37
N LEU A 338 14.85 -15.44 14.14
CA LEU A 338 14.76 -13.99 14.34
C LEU A 338 14.96 -13.23 13.02
N ALA A 339 15.91 -13.64 12.19
CA ALA A 339 16.16 -13.02 10.89
C ALA A 339 14.98 -13.17 9.93
N ILE A 340 14.29 -14.32 9.93
CA ILE A 340 13.04 -14.51 9.17
C ILE A 340 11.93 -13.60 9.70
N TRP A 341 11.76 -13.52 11.02
CA TRP A 341 10.79 -12.61 11.63
C TRP A 341 11.07 -11.15 11.25
N MET A 342 12.34 -10.73 11.25
CA MET A 342 12.74 -9.40 10.80
C MET A 342 12.48 -9.17 9.31
N LEU A 343 12.75 -10.15 8.44
CA LEU A 343 12.45 -10.05 7.01
C LEU A 343 10.95 -9.87 6.78
N ASN A 344 10.12 -10.68 7.43
CA ASN A 344 8.67 -10.58 7.33
C ASN A 344 8.16 -9.22 7.82
N GLY A 345 8.71 -8.68 8.91
CA GLY A 345 8.34 -7.36 9.40
C GLY A 345 8.65 -6.21 8.44
N LEU A 346 9.59 -6.39 7.50
CA LEU A 346 9.87 -5.41 6.45
C LEU A 346 8.84 -5.46 5.31
N VAL A 347 8.22 -6.62 5.06
CA VAL A 347 7.29 -6.85 3.94
C VAL A 347 5.83 -6.73 4.37
N PHE A 348 5.50 -7.21 5.57
CA PHE A 348 4.15 -7.30 6.13
C PHE A 348 3.98 -6.38 7.33
N ARG A 349 2.73 -6.04 7.67
CA ARG A 349 2.42 -5.41 8.95
C ARG A 349 2.23 -6.47 10.02
N GLN A 350 2.69 -6.22 11.25
CA GLN A 350 2.63 -7.24 12.32
C GLN A 350 1.21 -7.64 12.72
N GLY A 351 0.23 -6.75 12.58
CA GLY A 351 -1.16 -7.03 12.93
C GLY A 351 -1.94 -7.76 11.83
N GLU A 352 -1.46 -7.79 10.57
CA GLU A 352 -2.12 -8.45 9.42
C GLU A 352 -2.19 -10.00 9.56
N ASP A 353 -1.91 -10.54 10.75
CA ASP A 353 -1.95 -11.96 11.08
C ASP A 353 -3.39 -12.49 11.16
N SER A 354 -3.82 -13.17 10.09
CA SER A 354 -4.62 -14.39 10.26
C SER A 354 -3.71 -15.50 10.83
N PRO A 355 -4.17 -16.34 11.78
CA PRO A 355 -3.30 -17.14 12.61
C PRO A 355 -2.62 -18.27 11.81
N GLU A 356 -1.40 -18.02 11.35
CA GLU A 356 -0.48 -19.11 11.04
C GLU A 356 0.17 -19.57 12.35
N THR A 357 -0.48 -20.56 12.96
CA THR A 357 0.01 -21.47 14.01
C THR A 357 1.54 -21.63 13.99
N ILE A 358 2.13 -21.41 15.18
CA ILE A 358 3.48 -21.82 15.60
C ILE A 358 3.76 -23.28 15.22
#